data_AF-A0A847HU70-F1
#
_entry.id   AF-A0A847HU70-F1
#
_cell.length_a   1.000
_cell.length_b   1.000
_cell.length_c   1.000
_cell.angle_alpha   90.00
_cell.angle_beta   90.00
_cell.angle_gamma   90.00
#
_symmetry.space_group_name_H-M   'P 1'
#
loop_
_entity.id
_entity.type
_entity.pdbx_description
1 polymer ?
#
loop_
_entity_poly.entity_id
_entity_poly.type
_entity_poly.pdbx_seq_one_letter_code
_entity_poly.pdbx_strand_id
1 'polypeptide(L)' 'MDDQRRKALDTALSQIERQFGRGAIMRLGAEPAGTLAAGVISTGSLSV' A
#
# COMPACT_ATOMS: atom_id res chain seq x y z
N MET A 1 -24.63 0.07 9.29
CA MET A 1 -24.03 1.40 9.06
C MET A 1 -22.55 1.29 8.69
N ASP A 2 -21.86 0.27 9.20
CA ASP A 2 -20.42 0.08 9.03
C ASP A 2 -20.00 -0.41 7.63
N ASP A 3 -20.87 -1.16 6.94
CA ASP A 3 -20.65 -1.60 5.55
C ASP A 3 -20.62 -0.44 4.55
N GLN A 4 -21.48 0.57 4.74
CA GLN A 4 -21.50 1.74 3.87
C GLN A 4 -20.22 2.58 4.03
N ARG A 5 -19.70 2.67 5.26
CA ARG A 5 -18.42 3.32 5.55
C ARG A 5 -17.26 2.57 4.89
N ARG A 6 -17.23 1.23 4.96
CA ARG A 6 -16.21 0.40 4.29
C ARG A 6 -16.23 0.57 2.77
N LYS A 7 -17.42 0.57 2.16
CA LYS A 7 -17.57 0.71 0.70
C LYS A 7 -17.13 2.08 0.20
N ALA A 8 -17.49 3.14 0.93
CA ALA A 8 -17.04 4.50 0.62
C ALA A 8 -15.51 4.63 0.75
N LEU A 9 -14.93 4.03 1.80
CA LEU A 9 -13.48 4.01 2.00
C LEU A 9 -12.76 3.30 0.85
N ASP A 10 -13.21 2.11 0.46
CA ASP A 10 -12.61 1.33 -0.64
C ASP A 10 -12.65 2.06 -1.99
N THR A 11 -13.76 2.76 -2.25
CA THR A 11 -13.93 3.57 -3.46
C THR A 11 -12.96 4.75 -3.45
N ALA A 12 -12.82 5.44 -2.32
CA ALA A 12 -11.88 6.55 -2.18
C ALA A 12 -10.41 6.08 -2.31
N LEU A 13 -10.05 4.94 -1.74
CA LEU A 13 -8.72 4.35 -1.87
C LEU A 13 -8.39 4.05 -3.35
N SER A 14 -9.35 3.45 -4.07
CA SER A 14 -9.22 3.16 -5.51
C SER A 14 -9.05 4.43 -6.35
N GLN A 15 -9.74 5.52 -5.99
CA GLN A 15 -9.59 6.82 -6.67
C GLN A 15 -8.20 7.42 -6.46
N ILE A 16 -7.61 7.28 -5.27
CA ILE A 16 -6.27 7.77 -4.96
C ILE A 16 -5.22 6.99 -5.75
N GLU A 17 -5.28 5.65 -5.77
CA GLU A 17 -4.34 4.83 -6.55
C GLU A 17 -4.40 5.13 -8.06
N ARG A 18 -5.59 5.40 -8.60
CA ARG A 18 -5.73 5.75 -10.02
C ARG A 18 -5.16 7.12 -10.36
N GLN A 19 -5.25 8.10 -9.45
CA GLN A 19 -4.77 9.47 -9.69
C GLN A 19 -3.27 9.61 -9.46
N PHE A 20 -2.72 8.96 -8.44
CA PHE A 20 -1.35 9.16 -7.99
C PHE A 20 -0.42 7.96 -8.29
N GLY A 21 -0.96 6.87 -8.82
CA GLY A 21 -0.22 5.66 -9.16
C GLY A 21 -0.34 4.55 -8.11
N ARG A 22 -0.01 3.32 -8.54
CA ARG A 22 0.00 2.12 -7.69
C ARG A 22 0.96 2.34 -6.52
N GLY A 23 0.45 2.16 -5.30
CA GLY A 23 1.22 2.35 -4.08
C GLY A 23 1.30 3.77 -3.53
N ALA A 24 0.54 4.72 -4.10
CA ALA A 24 0.37 6.05 -3.51
C ALA A 24 -0.38 6.02 -2.16
N ILE A 25 -1.19 4.99 -1.92
CA ILE A 25 -1.83 4.71 -0.63
C ILE A 25 -1.83 3.20 -0.37
N MET A 26 -1.46 2.80 0.85
CA MET A 26 -1.49 1.40 1.28
C MET A 26 -1.84 1.34 2.77
N ARG A 27 -2.33 0.18 3.23
CA ARG A 27 -2.48 -0.07 4.66
C ARG A 27 -1.10 -0.28 5.29
N LEU A 28 -0.87 0.28 6.47
CA LEU A 28 0.34 0.03 7.24
C LEU A 28 0.43 -1.47 7.58
N GLY A 29 1.54 -2.12 7.20
CA GLY A 29 1.70 -3.56 7.34
C GLY A 29 1.00 -4.39 6.26
N ALA A 30 0.40 -3.77 5.24
CA ALA A 30 0.15 -4.47 4.00
C ALA A 30 1.51 -4.83 3.41
N GLU A 31 1.79 -6.14 3.37
CA GLU A 31 2.97 -6.67 2.71
C GLU A 31 3.11 -5.99 1.34
N PRO A 32 4.23 -5.31 1.07
CA PRO A 32 4.47 -4.76 -0.24
C PRO A 32 4.64 -5.95 -1.18
N ALA A 33 3.54 -6.35 -1.81
CA ALA A 33 3.49 -7.47 -2.72
C ALA A 33 4.48 -7.22 -3.87
N GLY A 34 5.70 -7.73 -3.72
CA GLY A 34 6.75 -7.75 -4.74
C GLY A 34 7.43 -6.41 -5.09
N THR A 35 6.94 -5.25 -4.65
CA THR A 35 7.48 -3.95 -5.09
C THR A 35 8.73 -3.50 -4.35
N LEU A 36 8.85 -3.79 -3.04
CA LEU A 36 10.06 -3.42 -2.28
C LEU A 36 11.22 -4.41 -2.44
N ALA A 37 10.97 -5.61 -2.96
CA ALA A 37 11.99 -6.66 -3.08
C ALA A 37 12.74 -6.63 -4.43
N ALA A 38 12.17 -6.01 -5.46
CA ALA A 38 12.78 -5.95 -6.78
C ALA A 38 13.82 -4.81 -6.84
N GLY A 39 15.10 -5.15 -6.73
CA GLY A 39 16.21 -4.20 -6.95
C GLY A 39 16.79 -3.55 -5.69
N VAL A 40 16.50 -4.09 -4.50
CA VAL A 40 17.14 -3.65 -3.25
C VAL A 40 18.53 -4.25 -3.13
N ILE A 41 19.52 -3.40 -2.85
CA ILE A 41 20.85 -3.82 -2.40
C ILE A 41 20.82 -3.83 -0.88
N SER A 42 21.23 -4.95 -0.27
CA SER A 42 21.30 -5.08 1.19
C SER A 42 22.21 -4.01 1.79
N THR A 43 21.71 -3.29 2.79
CA THR A 43 22.49 -2.33 3.58
C THR A 43 23.47 -3.02 4.54
N GLY A 44 23.47 -4.37 4.59
CA GLY A 44 24.32 -5.17 5.48
C GLY A 44 23.82 -5.29 6.91
N SER A 45 22.68 -4.67 7.25
CA SER A 45 22.06 -4.75 8.57
C SER A 45 20.67 -5.37 8.46
N LEU A 46 20.48 -6.55 9.06
CA LEU A 46 19.23 -7.32 8.97
C LEU A 46 18.19 -6.95 10.04
N SER A 47 18.61 -6.28 11.11
CA SER A 47 17.75 -5.80 12.18
C SER A 47 18.59 -4.98 13.15
N VAL A 48 18.46 -3.66 13.06
CA VAL A 48 18.59 -2.77 14.21
C VAL A 48 17.50 -1.73 14.10
#